data_AF-A0A2P9H4X1-F1
#
_entry.id   AF-A0A2P9H4X1-F1
#
_cell.length_a   1.000
_cell.length_b   1.000
_cell.length_c   1.000
_cell.angle_alpha   90.00
_cell.angle_beta   90.00
_cell.angle_gamma   90.00
#
_symmetry.space_group_name_H-M   'P 1'
#
loop_
_entity.id
_entity.type
_entity.pdbx_description
1 polymer ?
#
loop_
_entity_poly.entity_id
_entity_poly.type
_entity_poly.pdbx_seq_one_letter_code
_entity_poly.pdbx_strand_id
1 'polypeptide(L)'
;MLDVANRLKSTAVLAWIAGGAVATLLVAATMVLAPREAAATAAYGQQTGMACGQCHVNPAGGGKLTTFGMNWQAKGHQLPRK
;
A
#
# COMPACT_ATOMS: atom_id res chain seq x y z
N MET A 1 -24.18 -24.17 -41.00
CA MET A 1 -24.70 -23.38 -39.86
C MET A 1 -24.06 -23.76 -38.52
N LEU A 2 -23.80 -25.05 -38.23
CA LEU A 2 -23.12 -25.49 -36.99
C LEU A 2 -21.69 -24.94 -36.81
N ASP A 3 -20.92 -24.80 -37.89
CA ASP A 3 -19.53 -24.31 -37.87
C ASP A 3 -19.41 -22.84 -37.42
N VAL A 4 -20.33 -21.99 -37.86
CA VAL A 4 -20.37 -20.54 -37.53
C VAL A 4 -20.73 -20.33 -36.06
N ALA A 5 -21.70 -21.10 -35.55
CA ALA A 5 -22.10 -21.05 -34.14
C ALA A 5 -21.00 -21.54 -33.21
N ASN A 6 -20.20 -22.53 -33.63
CA ASN A 6 -19.07 -23.04 -32.84
C ASN A 6 -17.90 -22.04 -32.80
N ARG A 7 -17.62 -21.37 -33.92
CA ARG A 7 -16.59 -20.31 -33.98
C ARG A 7 -16.94 -19.08 -33.13
N LEU A 8 -18.22 -18.69 -33.09
CA LEU A 8 -18.70 -17.56 -32.28
C LEU A 8 -18.61 -17.82 -30.76
N LYS A 9 -18.84 -19.07 -30.34
CA LYS A 9 -18.67 -19.49 -28.94
C LYS A 9 -17.20 -19.51 -28.52
N SER A 10 -16.31 -19.99 -29.38
CA SER A 10 -14.87 -20.02 -29.10
C SER A 10 -14.25 -18.61 -29.02
N THR A 11 -14.67 -17.67 -29.87
CA THR A 11 -14.19 -16.27 -29.78
C THR A 11 -14.71 -15.57 -28.53
N ALA A 12 -15.96 -15.83 -28.12
CA ALA A 12 -16.50 -15.32 -26.87
C ALA A 12 -15.76 -15.87 -25.65
N VAL A 13 -15.45 -17.17 -25.61
CA VAL A 13 -14.66 -17.79 -24.53
C VAL A 13 -13.24 -17.21 -24.45
N LEU A 14 -12.56 -17.02 -25.59
CA LEU A 14 -11.24 -16.39 -25.62
C LEU A 14 -11.27 -14.92 -25.17
N ALA A 15 -12.32 -14.17 -25.52
CA ALA A 15 -12.51 -12.79 -25.06
C ALA A 15 -12.78 -12.72 -23.54
N TRP A 16 -13.53 -13.66 -22.97
CA TRP A 16 -13.72 -13.78 -21.52
C TRP A 16 -12.44 -14.14 -20.78
N ILE A 17 -11.62 -15.03 -21.33
CA ILE A 17 -10.31 -15.40 -20.75
C ILE A 17 -9.35 -14.22 -20.79
N ALA A 18 -9.26 -13.51 -21.92
CA ALA A 18 -8.40 -12.34 -22.07
C ALA A 18 -8.85 -11.19 -21.16
N GLY A 19 -10.16 -10.90 -21.08
CA GLY A 19 -10.70 -9.89 -20.17
C GLY A 19 -10.51 -10.26 -18.69
N GLY A 20 -10.70 -11.52 -18.33
CA GLY A 20 -10.47 -12.03 -16.97
C GLY A 20 -9.00 -11.95 -16.55
N ALA A 21 -8.06 -12.26 -17.46
CA ALA A 21 -6.62 -12.16 -17.19
C ALA A 21 -6.21 -10.70 -16.92
N VAL A 22 -6.68 -9.74 -17.71
CA VAL A 22 -6.41 -8.31 -17.51
C VAL A 22 -7.00 -7.82 -16.18
N ALA A 23 -8.24 -8.17 -15.86
CA ALA A 23 -8.86 -7.80 -14.59
C ALA A 23 -8.08 -8.36 -13.39
N THR A 24 -7.64 -9.62 -13.47
CA THR A 24 -6.83 -10.26 -12.42
C THR A 24 -5.49 -9.56 -12.23
N LEU A 25 -4.80 -9.20 -13.33
CA LEU A 25 -3.54 -8.47 -13.29
C LEU A 25 -3.71 -7.07 -12.69
N LEU A 26 -4.80 -6.36 -13.01
CA LEU A 26 -5.08 -5.05 -12.45
C LEU A 26 -5.32 -5.14 -10.93
N VAL A 27 -6.11 -6.11 -10.46
CA VAL A 27 -6.33 -6.33 -9.02
C VAL A 27 -5.01 -6.68 -8.33
N ALA A 28 -4.21 -7.60 -8.88
CA ALA A 28 -2.92 -7.95 -8.33
C ALA A 28 -1.96 -6.74 -8.27
N ALA A 29 -1.95 -5.89 -9.29
CA ALA A 29 -1.16 -4.67 -9.30
C ALA A 29 -1.57 -3.71 -8.18
N THR A 30 -2.88 -3.58 -7.88
CA THR A 30 -3.32 -2.75 -6.74
C THR A 30 -2.82 -3.27 -5.40
N MET A 31 -2.71 -4.60 -5.21
CA MET A 31 -2.18 -5.16 -3.97
C MET A 31 -0.67 -4.90 -3.79
N VAL A 32 0.09 -4.83 -4.88
CA VAL A 32 1.55 -4.58 -4.84
C VAL A 32 1.86 -3.08 -4.76
N LEU A 33 1.07 -2.25 -5.45
CA LEU A 33 1.32 -0.82 -5.59
C LEU A 33 0.58 0.03 -4.56
N ALA A 34 -0.37 -0.55 -3.80
CA ALA A 34 -1.05 0.18 -2.74
C ALA A 34 -0.02 0.70 -1.71
N PRO A 35 -0.11 1.99 -1.32
CA PRO A 35 0.67 2.52 -0.21
C PRO A 35 0.36 1.71 1.04
N ARG A 36 1.30 0.85 1.46
CA ARG A 36 1.22 0.21 2.77
C ARG A 36 1.55 1.25 3.84
N GLU A 37 0.75 1.31 4.90
CA GLU A 37 1.16 2.08 6.07
C GLU A 37 2.52 1.56 6.53
N ALA A 38 3.47 2.48 6.73
CA ALA A 38 4.82 2.11 7.12
C ALA A 38 4.78 1.47 8.51
N ALA A 39 4.81 0.14 8.55
CA ALA A 39 4.84 -0.66 9.79
C ALA A 39 6.00 -0.28 10.73
N ALA A 40 6.99 0.45 10.23
CA ALA A 40 8.08 1.03 11.02
C ALA A 40 7.62 2.04 12.09
N THR A 41 6.45 2.69 11.95
CA THR A 41 5.98 3.71 12.92
C THR A 41 5.21 3.12 14.10
N ALA A 42 4.33 2.13 13.87
CA ALA A 42 3.54 1.53 14.94
C ALA A 42 4.42 0.70 15.91
N ALA A 43 5.34 -0.12 15.39
CA ALA A 43 6.25 -0.90 16.24
C ALA A 43 7.14 0.02 17.10
N TYR A 44 7.56 1.17 16.56
CA TYR A 44 8.33 2.15 17.31
C TYR A 44 7.50 2.88 18.38
N GLY A 45 6.27 3.28 18.08
CA GLY A 45 5.34 3.83 19.07
C GLY A 45 5.09 2.85 20.22
N GLN A 46 4.98 1.55 19.92
CA GLN A 46 4.87 0.49 20.93
C GLN A 46 6.16 0.33 21.76
N GLN A 47 7.34 0.35 21.13
CA GLN A 47 8.62 0.20 21.82
C GLN A 47 8.98 1.40 22.71
N THR A 48 8.59 2.61 22.30
CA THR A 48 8.97 3.86 22.98
C THR A 48 7.87 4.45 23.84
N GLY A 49 6.62 4.01 23.67
CA GLY A 49 5.44 4.59 24.30
C GLY A 49 5.09 6.00 23.81
N MET A 50 5.75 6.50 22.76
CA MET A 50 5.48 7.84 22.23
C MET A 50 4.23 7.85 21.35
N ALA A 51 3.39 8.87 21.53
CA ALA A 51 2.26 9.11 20.66
C ALA A 51 2.72 9.44 19.23
N CYS A 52 2.01 8.95 18.22
CA CYS A 52 2.32 9.21 16.81
C CYS A 52 2.37 10.72 16.49
N GLY A 53 1.51 11.51 17.13
CA GLY A 53 1.47 12.97 17.03
C GLY A 53 2.74 13.69 17.52
N GLN A 54 3.64 13.00 18.22
CA GLN A 54 4.92 13.57 18.64
C GLN A 54 5.85 13.74 17.43
N CYS A 55 5.86 12.78 16.50
CA CYS A 55 6.67 12.83 15.29
C CYS A 55 5.90 13.36 14.08
N HIS A 56 4.60 13.09 13.99
CA HIS A 56 3.78 13.42 12.83
C HIS A 56 2.76 14.53 13.13
N VAL A 57 2.54 15.40 12.15
CA VAL A 57 1.46 16.40 12.24
C VAL A 57 0.09 15.72 12.26
N ASN A 58 -0.06 14.61 11.53
CA ASN A 58 -1.23 13.76 11.65
C ASN A 58 -1.11 12.89 12.92
N PRO A 59 -2.02 13.01 13.90
CA PRO A 59 -1.98 12.20 15.11
C PRO A 59 -2.22 10.70 14.86
N ALA A 60 -2.80 10.32 13.72
CA ALA A 60 -2.89 8.92 13.29
C ALA A 60 -1.55 8.35 12.80
N GLY A 61 -0.50 9.19 12.65
CA GLY A 61 0.79 8.82 12.10
C GLY A 61 0.92 9.11 10.60
N GLY A 62 2.15 9.00 10.09
CA GLY A 62 2.46 9.27 8.69
C GLY A 62 2.35 10.74 8.29
N GLY A 63 2.65 11.02 7.01
CA GLY A 63 2.61 12.39 6.48
C GLY A 63 3.72 13.29 7.04
N LYS A 64 3.49 14.61 7.00
CA LYS A 64 4.49 15.63 7.35
C LYS A 64 4.95 15.47 8.81
N LEU A 65 6.26 15.58 9.02
CA LEU A 65 6.85 15.54 10.36
C LEU A 65 6.67 16.87 11.10
N THR A 66 6.53 16.78 12.42
CA THR A 66 6.67 17.92 13.33
C THR A 66 8.14 18.34 13.42
N THR A 67 8.43 19.47 14.07
CA THR A 67 9.82 19.88 14.37
C THR A 67 10.57 18.81 15.16
N PHE A 68 9.89 18.14 16.10
CA PHE A 68 10.46 17.02 16.84
C PHE A 68 10.79 15.85 15.90
N GLY A 69 9.82 15.44 15.07
CA GLY A 69 10.01 14.34 14.11
C GLY A 69 11.17 14.60 13.14
N MET A 70 11.30 15.82 12.64
CA MET A 70 12.42 16.20 11.75
C MET A 70 13.77 16.12 12.47
N ASN A 71 13.86 16.64 13.69
CA ASN A 71 15.09 16.57 14.48
C ASN A 71 15.45 15.13 14.86
N TRP A 72 14.45 14.30 15.16
CA TRP A 72 14.64 12.89 15.46
C TRP A 72 15.14 12.10 14.25
N GLN A 73 14.59 12.36 13.06
CA GLN A 73 15.07 11.80 11.80
C GLN A 73 16.51 12.24 11.50
N ALA A 74 16.82 13.53 11.66
CA ALA A 74 18.15 14.10 11.41
C ALA A 74 19.22 13.51 12.36
N LYS A 75 18.84 13.11 13.57
CA LYS A 75 19.73 12.47 14.56
C LYS A 75 19.80 10.95 14.45
N GLY A 76 19.29 10.36 13.36
CA GLY A 76 19.34 8.92 13.14
C GLY A 76 18.46 8.11 14.10
N HIS A 77 17.27 8.64 14.43
CA HIS A 77 16.27 7.97 15.25
C HIS A 77 16.65 7.73 16.72
N GLN A 78 17.61 8.51 17.23
CA GLN A 78 18.00 8.46 18.63
C GLN A 78 17.04 9.27 19.50
N LEU A 79 16.53 8.64 20.55
CA LEU A 79 15.81 9.34 21.60
C LEU A 79 16.77 10.26 22.36
N PRO A 80 16.39 11.51 22.67
CA PRO A 80 17.15 12.32 23.61
C PRO A 80 17.23 11.56 24.94
N ARG A 81 18.45 11.28 25.40
CA ARG A 81 18.67 10.69 26.73
C ARG A 81 18.11 11.65 27.78
N LYS A 82 17.42 11.08 28.78
CA LYS A 82 16.96 11.82 29.97
C LYS A 82 18.14 12.35 30.77
#